data_AF-A0A954T0N4-F1
#
_entry.id   AF-A0A954T0N4-F1
#
_cell.length_a   1.000
_cell.length_b   1.000
_cell.length_c   1.000
_cell.angle_alpha   90.00
_cell.angle_beta   90.00
_cell.angle_gamma   90.00
#
_symmetry.space_group_name_H-M   'P 1'
#
loop_
_entity.id
_entity.type
_entity.pdbx_description
1 polymer ?
#
loop_
_entity_poly.entity_id
_entity_poly.type
_entity_poly.pdbx_seq_one_letter_code
_entity_poly.pdbx_strand_id
1 'polypeptide(L)'
;MRIKPIYVLSIVATGVVAWIGWSVVSGARTSVQAEYCLHSCILATAVLEEHVKRTEGRWPASWDELPTTVPSVESGSMYDWPEDIDTIKKYVAIDFGADPAELAQSSTESFSALQPIGPCYLSYDRHFEFLIASLREFHPTALE
;
A
#
# COMPACT_ATOMS: atom_id res chain seq x y z
N MET A 1 56.56 -7.95 -5.16
CA MET A 1 55.69 -8.97 -5.78
C MET A 1 54.76 -8.23 -6.76
N ARG A 2 54.97 -8.32 -8.09
CA ARG A 2 54.13 -7.64 -9.09
C ARG A 2 52.90 -8.52 -9.37
N ILE A 3 51.71 -8.04 -9.06
CA ILE A 3 50.45 -8.70 -9.43
C ILE A 3 50.37 -8.67 -10.96
N LYS A 4 50.24 -9.83 -11.60
CA LYS A 4 50.11 -9.90 -13.06
C LYS A 4 48.77 -9.27 -13.47
N PRO A 5 48.73 -8.46 -14.54
CA PRO A 5 47.50 -7.75 -14.96
C PRO A 5 46.32 -8.69 -15.23
N ILE A 6 46.59 -9.95 -15.59
CA ILE A 6 45.56 -10.97 -15.79
C ILE A 6 44.74 -11.28 -14.52
N TYR A 7 45.36 -11.23 -13.33
CA TYR A 7 44.65 -11.45 -12.07
C TYR A 7 43.75 -10.27 -11.73
N VAL A 8 44.18 -9.05 -12.05
CA VAL A 8 43.37 -7.84 -11.86
C VAL A 8 42.12 -7.90 -12.73
N LEU A 9 42.26 -8.28 -14.01
CA LEU A 9 41.13 -8.44 -14.92
C LEU A 9 40.15 -9.52 -14.46
N SER A 10 40.63 -10.66 -13.98
CA SER A 10 39.76 -11.72 -13.45
C SER A 10 38.98 -11.26 -12.21
N ILE A 11 39.62 -10.55 -11.27
CA ILE A 11 38.95 -10.03 -10.07
C ILE A 11 37.87 -9.02 -10.44
N VAL A 12 38.18 -8.09 -11.37
CA VAL A 12 37.21 -7.11 -11.84
C VAL A 12 36.02 -7.80 -12.51
N ALA A 13 36.26 -8.79 -13.39
CA ALA A 13 35.20 -9.53 -14.05
C ALA A 13 34.29 -10.25 -13.04
N THR A 14 34.86 -10.95 -12.05
CA THR A 14 34.08 -11.62 -11.00
C THR A 14 33.30 -10.62 -10.15
N GLY A 15 33.91 -9.48 -9.80
CA GLY A 15 33.24 -8.42 -9.05
C GLY A 15 32.03 -7.85 -9.80
N VAL A 16 32.15 -7.61 -11.10
CA VAL A 16 31.05 -7.12 -11.96
C VAL A 16 29.92 -8.15 -12.01
N VAL A 17 30.22 -9.44 -12.22
CA VAL A 17 29.19 -10.50 -12.25
C VAL A 17 28.46 -10.61 -10.91
N ALA A 18 29.19 -10.56 -9.79
CA ALA A 18 28.58 -10.59 -8.46
C ALA A 18 27.68 -9.37 -8.21
N TRP A 19 28.12 -8.18 -8.63
CA TRP A 19 27.34 -6.96 -8.49
C TRP A 19 26.06 -6.97 -9.35
N ILE A 20 26.14 -7.45 -10.60
CA ILE A 20 24.96 -7.63 -11.46
C ILE A 20 23.99 -8.63 -10.82
N GLY A 21 24.49 -9.78 -10.36
CA GLY A 21 23.67 -10.80 -9.69
C GLY A 21 22.95 -10.24 -8.47
N TRP A 22 23.65 -9.50 -7.62
CA TRP A 22 23.06 -8.82 -6.46
C TRP A 22 21.97 -7.82 -6.87
N SER A 23 22.22 -7.01 -7.90
CA SER A 23 21.29 -5.97 -8.37
C SER A 23 20.00 -6.55 -8.94
N VAL A 24 20.08 -7.68 -9.65
CA VAL A 24 18.90 -8.38 -10.17
C VAL A 24 18.07 -8.97 -9.03
N VAL A 25 18.71 -9.61 -8.05
CA VAL A 25 18.01 -10.21 -6.90
C VAL A 25 17.36 -9.14 -6.02
N SER A 26 18.05 -8.02 -5.78
CA SER A 26 17.48 -6.92 -5.00
C SER A 26 16.30 -6.27 -5.73
N GLY A 27 16.41 -6.05 -7.05
CA GLY A 27 15.31 -5.54 -7.87
C GLY A 27 14.08 -6.46 -7.85
N ALA A 28 14.28 -7.77 -7.99
CA ALA A 28 13.21 -8.75 -7.93
C ALA A 28 12.50 -8.75 -6.56
N ARG A 29 13.26 -8.69 -5.46
CA ARG A 29 12.68 -8.60 -4.10
C ARG A 29 11.88 -7.32 -3.89
N THR A 30 12.40 -6.19 -4.33
CA THR A 30 11.69 -4.89 -4.23
C THR A 30 10.40 -4.89 -5.04
N SER A 31 10.41 -5.47 -6.25
CA SER A 31 9.22 -5.57 -7.11
C SER A 31 8.13 -6.45 -6.48
N VAL A 32 8.52 -7.60 -5.92
CA VAL A 32 7.59 -8.48 -5.19
C VAL A 32 7.02 -7.77 -3.95
N GLN A 33 7.86 -7.06 -3.20
CA GLN A 33 7.40 -6.29 -2.05
C GLN A 33 6.44 -5.15 -2.46
N ALA A 34 6.70 -4.50 -3.59
CA ALA A 34 5.83 -3.46 -4.13
C ALA A 34 4.46 -3.99 -4.54
N GLU A 35 4.41 -5.20 -5.10
CA GLU A 35 3.16 -5.89 -5.44
C GLU A 35 2.35 -6.21 -4.18
N TYR A 36 3.00 -6.81 -3.17
CA TYR A 36 2.38 -7.09 -1.88
C TYR A 36 1.83 -5.83 -1.21
N CYS A 37 2.57 -4.74 -1.30
CA CYS A 37 2.16 -3.46 -0.75
C CYS A 37 0.96 -2.88 -1.50
N LEU A 38 0.97 -2.92 -2.84
CA LEU A 38 -0.11 -2.44 -3.68
C LEU A 38 -1.43 -3.16 -3.36
N HIS A 39 -1.42 -4.50 -3.34
CA HIS A 39 -2.62 -5.27 -3.03
C HIS A 39 -3.10 -5.06 -1.60
N SER A 40 -2.19 -4.84 -0.64
CA SER A 40 -2.57 -4.50 0.72
C SER A 40 -3.26 -3.14 0.79
N CYS A 41 -2.76 -2.12 0.07
CA CYS A 41 -3.40 -0.80 -0.01
C CYS A 41 -4.79 -0.88 -0.66
N ILE A 42 -4.93 -1.62 -1.76
CA ILE A 42 -6.22 -1.80 -2.46
C ILE A 42 -7.25 -2.43 -1.52
N LEU A 43 -6.89 -3.56 -0.88
CA LEU A 43 -7.78 -4.26 0.03
C LEU A 43 -8.13 -3.41 1.25
N ALA A 44 -7.14 -2.77 1.88
CA ALA A 44 -7.39 -1.89 3.04
C ALA A 44 -8.31 -0.72 2.68
N THR A 45 -8.17 -0.15 1.48
CA THR A 45 -9.06 0.91 0.98
C THR A 45 -10.50 0.42 0.85
N ALA A 46 -10.72 -0.75 0.26
CA ALA A 46 -12.06 -1.34 0.12
C ALA A 46 -12.69 -1.67 1.49
N VAL A 47 -11.89 -2.17 2.44
CA VAL A 47 -12.35 -2.44 3.81
C VAL A 47 -12.73 -1.15 4.54
N LEU A 48 -11.93 -0.09 4.39
CA LEU A 48 -12.26 1.22 4.95
C LEU A 48 -13.51 1.81 4.33
N GLU A 49 -13.67 1.69 3.02
CA GLU A 49 -14.86 2.16 2.30
C GLU A 49 -16.12 1.48 2.82
N GLU A 50 -16.08 0.15 2.96
CA GLU A 50 -17.17 -0.62 3.53
C GLU A 50 -17.45 -0.23 4.99
N HIS A 51 -16.42 0.00 5.79
CA HIS A 51 -16.58 0.48 7.17
C HIS A 51 -17.32 1.83 7.20
N VAL A 52 -16.87 2.80 6.41
CA VAL A 52 -17.47 4.14 6.30
C VAL A 52 -18.95 4.02 5.89
N LYS A 53 -19.26 3.19 4.89
CA LYS A 53 -20.65 2.96 4.46
C LYS A 53 -21.52 2.33 5.56
N ARG A 54 -21.00 1.31 6.27
CA ARG A 54 -21.76 0.61 7.34
C ARG A 54 -21.98 1.44 8.59
N THR A 55 -21.10 2.40 8.85
CA THR A 55 -21.10 3.20 10.07
C THR A 55 -21.56 4.64 9.84
N GLU A 56 -22.21 4.89 8.70
CA GLU A 56 -22.78 6.19 8.32
C GLU A 56 -21.74 7.32 8.36
N GLY A 57 -20.55 7.06 7.82
CA GLY A 57 -19.49 8.05 7.67
C GLY A 57 -18.42 8.04 8.77
N ARG A 58 -18.49 7.14 9.75
CA ARG A 58 -17.45 7.10 10.81
C ARG A 58 -16.13 6.56 10.28
N TRP A 59 -15.04 7.17 10.74
CA TRP A 59 -13.70 6.61 10.58
C TRP A 59 -13.43 5.59 11.69
N PRO A 60 -12.80 4.43 11.38
CA PRO A 60 -12.50 3.43 12.40
C PRO A 60 -11.47 3.95 13.41
N ALA A 61 -11.60 3.58 14.67
CA ALA A 61 -10.62 3.91 15.71
C ALA A 61 -9.46 2.90 15.78
N SER A 62 -9.61 1.73 15.18
CA SER A 62 -8.59 0.69 15.14
C SER A 62 -8.88 -0.36 14.06
N TRP A 63 -7.91 -1.23 13.81
CA TRP A 63 -8.07 -2.41 12.95
C TRP A 63 -9.20 -3.34 13.39
N ASP A 64 -9.50 -3.40 14.69
CA ASP A 64 -10.50 -4.31 15.26
C ASP A 64 -11.94 -3.84 15.00
N GLU A 65 -12.12 -2.57 14.63
CA GLU A 65 -13.43 -2.02 14.23
C GLU A 65 -13.77 -2.26 12.75
N LEU A 66 -12.80 -2.74 11.97
CA LEU A 66 -13.01 -2.98 10.55
C LEU A 66 -13.97 -4.19 10.34
N PRO A 67 -14.85 -4.12 9.33
CA PRO A 67 -15.79 -5.21 9.07
C PRO A 67 -15.04 -6.47 8.65
N THR A 68 -15.44 -7.62 9.18
CA THR A 68 -14.91 -8.92 8.76
C THR A 68 -15.43 -9.35 7.39
N THR A 69 -16.52 -8.75 6.92
CA THR A 69 -17.10 -9.04 5.61
C THR A 69 -17.07 -7.79 4.76
N VAL A 70 -16.41 -7.87 3.62
CA VAL A 70 -16.46 -6.85 2.56
C VAL A 70 -17.16 -7.43 1.34
N PRO A 71 -17.97 -6.64 0.61
CA PRO A 71 -18.39 -7.02 -0.73
C PRO A 71 -17.14 -7.42 -1.53
N SER A 72 -17.25 -8.47 -2.34
CA SER A 72 -16.11 -9.01 -3.09
C SER A 72 -15.34 -7.86 -3.71
N VAL A 73 -14.08 -7.67 -3.30
CA VAL A 73 -13.22 -6.62 -3.85
C VAL A 73 -13.17 -6.86 -5.35
N GLU A 74 -13.78 -5.96 -6.13
CA GLU A 74 -13.79 -6.07 -7.58
C GLU A 74 -12.33 -6.09 -8.03
N SER A 75 -11.87 -7.27 -8.43
CA SER A 75 -10.54 -7.59 -8.95
C SER A 75 -9.40 -7.73 -7.93
N GLY A 76 -8.89 -8.96 -7.85
CA GLY A 76 -7.44 -9.19 -7.84
C GLY A 76 -6.71 -9.07 -6.51
N SER A 77 -7.36 -8.86 -5.36
CA SER A 77 -6.67 -9.02 -4.07
C SER A 77 -6.08 -10.43 -3.98
N MET A 78 -4.77 -10.52 -3.75
CA MET A 78 -4.09 -11.78 -3.48
C MET A 78 -4.18 -12.23 -2.02
N TYR A 79 -4.92 -11.49 -1.20
CA TYR A 79 -5.13 -11.75 0.23
C TYR A 79 -6.60 -12.10 0.50
N ASP A 80 -6.78 -13.01 1.46
CA ASP A 80 -8.07 -13.38 2.01
C ASP A 80 -8.38 -12.50 3.24
N TRP A 81 -9.46 -11.72 3.16
CA TRP A 81 -9.91 -10.88 4.27
C TRP A 81 -11.05 -11.56 5.04
N PRO A 82 -10.98 -11.61 6.39
CA PRO A 82 -10.01 -10.97 7.29
C PRO A 82 -8.80 -11.84 7.69
N GLU A 83 -8.65 -13.03 7.12
CA GLU A 83 -7.66 -14.03 7.53
C GLU A 83 -6.20 -13.52 7.45
N ASP A 84 -5.89 -12.67 6.45
CA ASP A 84 -4.55 -12.14 6.18
C ASP A 84 -4.26 -10.77 6.82
N ILE A 85 -5.08 -10.32 7.78
CA ILE A 85 -4.96 -8.99 8.40
C ILE A 85 -3.56 -8.69 8.95
N ASP A 86 -2.88 -9.68 9.55
CA ASP A 86 -1.54 -9.52 10.10
C ASP A 86 -0.47 -9.34 9.02
N THR A 87 -0.71 -9.83 7.81
CA THR A 87 0.15 -9.60 6.66
C THR A 87 -0.07 -8.20 6.10
N ILE A 88 -1.33 -7.78 5.96
CA ILE A 88 -1.71 -6.45 5.46
C ILE A 88 -1.15 -5.34 6.36
N LYS A 89 -1.23 -5.51 7.68
CA LYS A 89 -0.67 -4.59 8.70
C LYS A 89 0.84 -4.33 8.53
N LYS A 90 1.59 -5.22 7.87
CA LYS A 90 3.03 -5.02 7.60
C LYS A 90 3.30 -4.08 6.44
N TYR A 91 2.30 -3.87 5.58
CA TYR A 91 2.41 -3.12 4.33
C TYR A 91 1.60 -1.83 4.31
N VAL A 92 0.69 -1.64 5.26
CA VAL A 92 -0.19 -0.47 5.28
C VAL A 92 -0.22 0.14 6.66
N ALA A 93 0.01 1.45 6.72
CA ALA A 93 -0.24 2.28 7.88
C ALA A 93 -1.58 3.00 7.68
N ILE A 94 -2.45 2.91 8.68
CA ILE A 94 -3.70 3.67 8.73
C ILE A 94 -3.61 4.64 9.91
N ASP A 95 -3.88 5.92 9.66
CA ASP A 95 -4.10 6.90 10.71
C ASP A 95 -5.54 6.82 11.20
N PHE A 96 -5.77 6.03 12.24
CA PHE A 96 -7.09 5.91 12.88
C PHE A 96 -7.52 7.17 13.65
N GLY A 97 -6.62 8.12 13.86
CA GLY A 97 -6.92 9.40 14.52
C GLY A 97 -7.41 10.49 13.57
N ALA A 98 -7.44 10.22 12.26
CA ALA A 98 -7.82 11.21 11.26
C ALA A 98 -9.31 11.61 11.36
N ASP A 99 -9.60 12.89 11.13
CA ASP A 99 -10.96 13.40 11.09
C ASP A 99 -11.64 13.04 9.76
N PRO A 100 -12.73 12.24 9.75
CA PRO A 100 -13.42 11.88 8.51
C PRO A 100 -13.92 13.09 7.70
N ALA A 101 -14.23 14.23 8.35
CA ALA A 101 -14.66 15.44 7.66
C ALA A 101 -13.51 16.14 6.92
N GLU A 102 -12.28 16.06 7.45
CA GLU A 102 -11.08 16.53 6.74
C GLU A 102 -10.71 15.57 5.60
N LEU A 103 -10.84 14.26 5.82
CA LEU A 103 -10.59 13.26 4.80
C LEU A 103 -11.54 13.38 3.60
N ALA A 104 -12.82 13.69 3.84
CA ALA A 104 -13.80 13.94 2.78
C ALA A 104 -13.39 15.09 1.84
N GLN A 105 -12.63 16.08 2.34
CA GLN A 105 -12.18 17.24 1.56
C GLN A 105 -10.90 16.97 0.77
N SER A 106 -10.22 15.86 1.03
CA SER A 106 -8.96 15.52 0.37
C SER A 106 -9.18 15.08 -1.08
N SER A 107 -8.15 15.25 -1.92
CA SER A 107 -8.06 14.57 -3.22
C SER A 107 -7.38 13.19 -3.05
N THR A 108 -7.41 12.35 -4.08
CA THR A 108 -6.67 11.07 -4.07
C THR A 108 -5.18 11.27 -3.81
N GLU A 109 -4.60 12.36 -4.35
CA GLU A 109 -3.18 12.71 -4.20
C GLU A 109 -2.82 13.24 -2.81
N SER A 110 -3.76 13.91 -2.12
CA SER A 110 -3.53 14.48 -0.78
C SER A 110 -4.04 13.59 0.36
N PHE A 111 -4.70 12.46 0.05
CA PHE A 111 -5.21 11.53 1.04
C PHE A 111 -4.06 10.81 1.75
N SER A 112 -3.91 11.08 3.05
CA SER A 112 -2.77 10.61 3.85
C SER A 112 -3.16 9.65 4.97
N ALA A 113 -4.45 9.41 5.22
CA ALA A 113 -4.90 8.51 6.29
C ALA A 113 -4.62 7.03 6.01
N LEU A 114 -4.28 6.66 4.78
CA LEU A 114 -3.74 5.35 4.42
C LEU A 114 -2.44 5.55 3.65
N GLN A 115 -1.35 4.93 4.10
CA GLN A 115 -0.04 5.01 3.46
C GLN A 115 0.63 3.64 3.36
N PRO A 116 1.36 3.36 2.28
CA PRO A 116 2.16 2.15 2.15
C PRO A 116 3.36 2.17 3.12
N ILE A 117 3.69 0.99 3.66
CA ILE A 117 4.90 0.74 4.44
C ILE A 117 5.92 0.03 3.54
N GLY A 118 6.82 0.80 2.94
CA GLY A 118 7.88 0.31 2.07
C GLY A 118 7.67 0.62 0.59
N PRO A 119 8.35 -0.09 -0.33
CA PRO A 119 8.17 0.13 -1.76
C PRO A 119 6.74 -0.23 -2.15
N CYS A 120 6.12 0.61 -2.97
CA CYS A 120 4.81 0.40 -3.55
C CYS A 120 4.81 0.98 -4.96
N TYR A 121 4.05 0.38 -5.88
CA TYR A 121 3.90 0.97 -7.22
C TYR A 121 3.23 2.33 -7.13
N LEU A 122 3.73 3.27 -7.95
CA LEU A 122 3.07 4.56 -8.17
C LEU A 122 1.65 4.28 -8.69
N SER A 123 0.67 5.12 -8.33
CA SER A 123 -0.75 5.04 -8.69
C SER A 123 -1.70 4.23 -7.79
N TYR A 124 -1.21 3.74 -6.63
CA TYR A 124 -2.08 3.08 -5.64
C TYR A 124 -3.18 4.01 -5.09
N ASP A 125 -2.92 5.33 -5.11
CA ASP A 125 -3.81 6.41 -4.71
C ASP A 125 -5.09 6.49 -5.55
N ARG A 126 -5.08 5.98 -6.78
CA ARG A 126 -6.28 5.90 -7.64
C ARG A 126 -7.41 5.09 -7.00
N HIS A 127 -7.07 4.18 -6.08
CA HIS A 127 -8.07 3.36 -5.40
C HIS A 127 -8.81 4.14 -4.30
N PHE A 128 -8.33 5.32 -3.90
CA PHE A 128 -8.99 6.15 -2.87
C PHE A 128 -10.25 6.85 -3.36
N GLU A 129 -10.51 6.90 -4.67
CA GLU A 129 -11.64 7.64 -5.24
C GLU A 129 -12.99 7.24 -4.62
N PHE A 130 -13.27 5.94 -4.51
CA PHE A 130 -14.52 5.43 -3.95
C PHE A 130 -14.62 5.62 -2.43
N LEU A 131 -13.50 5.49 -1.72
CA LEU A 131 -13.43 5.77 -0.28
C LEU A 131 -13.72 7.25 0.00
N ILE A 132 -13.07 8.16 -0.71
CA ILE A 132 -13.29 9.61 -0.57
C ILE A 132 -14.72 9.98 -0.97
N ALA A 133 -15.25 9.40 -2.04
CA ALA A 133 -16.65 9.61 -2.44
C ALA A 133 -17.62 9.17 -1.34
N SER A 134 -17.37 8.01 -0.71
CA SER A 134 -18.18 7.52 0.42
C SER A 134 -18.08 8.45 1.63
N LEU A 135 -16.90 8.97 1.94
CA LEU A 135 -16.73 9.96 3.01
C LEU A 135 -17.51 11.26 2.72
N ARG A 136 -17.49 11.75 1.49
CA ARG A 136 -18.21 12.97 1.07
C ARG A 136 -19.72 12.81 1.13
N GLU A 137 -20.25 11.61 0.93
CA GLU A 137 -21.68 11.33 1.05
C GLU A 137 -22.19 11.62 2.47
N PHE A 138 -21.41 11.28 3.49
CA PHE A 138 -21.78 11.48 4.90
C PHE A 138 -21.24 12.79 5.50
N HIS A 139 -20.20 13.36 4.93
CA HIS A 139 -19.58 14.62 5.36
C HIS A 139 -19.58 15.63 4.20
N PRO A 140 -20.76 16.17 3.83
CA PRO A 140 -20.87 17.10 2.72
C PRO A 140 -20.07 18.37 3.03
N THR A 141 -19.16 18.71 2.12
CA THR A 141 -18.46 19.98 2.18
C THR A 141 -19.48 21.11 2.02
N ALA A 142 -19.39 22.16 2.83
CA ALA A 142 -20.30 23.31 2.80
C ALA A 142 -20.15 24.21 1.55
N LEU A 143 -19.81 23.64 0.40
CA LEU A 143 -19.56 24.33 -0.86
C LEU A 143 -20.47 23.79 -1.95
N GLU A 144 -21.79 23.99 -1.78
CA GLU A 144 -22.72 24.37 -2.86
C GLU A 144 -23.81 25.30 -2.31
#